data_AF-A0A928XQM9-F1
#
_entry.id   AF-A0A928XQM9-F1
#
_cell.length_a   1.000
_cell.length_b   1.000
_cell.length_c   1.000
_cell.angle_alpha   90.00
_cell.angle_beta   90.00
_cell.angle_gamma   90.00
#
_symmetry.space_group_name_H-M   'P 1'
#
loop_
_entity.id
_entity.type
_entity.pdbx_description
1 polymer ?
#
loop_
_entity_poly.entity_id
_entity_poly.type
_entity_poly.pdbx_seq_one_letter_code
_entity_poly.pdbx_strand_id
1 'polypeptide(L)' 'MTEPATARDLWPLVEKLSHEEQVRLARLALRAAALGRSANVAYRAQPPTNDEFGTDEDPLAWDAEGWEAFGAAR' A
#
# COMPACT_ATOMS: atom_id res chain seq x y z
N MET A 1 -21.29 -5.88 3.17
CA MET A 1 -20.04 -6.69 3.11
C MET A 1 -19.43 -6.44 1.74
N THR A 2 -18.24 -5.87 1.67
CA THR A 2 -17.57 -5.60 0.39
C THR A 2 -16.99 -6.91 -0.13
N GLU A 3 -17.36 -7.32 -1.34
CA GLU A 3 -16.79 -8.51 -1.95
C GLU A 3 -15.28 -8.31 -2.16
N PRO A 4 -14.46 -9.35 -1.90
CA PRO A 4 -13.03 -9.25 -2.10
C PRO A 4 -12.75 -9.08 -3.60
N ALA A 5 -12.05 -8.01 -3.95
CA ALA A 5 -11.64 -7.75 -5.34
C ALA A 5 -10.87 -8.96 -5.89
N THR A 6 -11.30 -9.41 -7.07
CA THR A 6 -10.66 -10.52 -7.78
C THR A 6 -9.56 -9.99 -8.70
N ALA A 7 -8.67 -10.89 -9.16
CA ALA A 7 -7.65 -10.51 -10.14
C ALA A 7 -8.24 -9.94 -11.43
N ARG A 8 -9.47 -10.34 -11.79
CA ARG A 8 -10.18 -9.84 -12.98
C ARG A 8 -10.57 -8.38 -12.83
N ASP A 9 -10.91 -7.95 -11.62
CA ASP A 9 -11.33 -6.57 -11.34
C ASP A 9 -10.17 -5.58 -11.45
N LEU A 10 -8.92 -6.07 -11.41
CA LEU A 10 -7.71 -5.25 -11.58
C LEU A 10 -7.37 -5.00 -13.06
N TRP A 11 -7.98 -5.72 -14.00
CA TRP A 11 -7.63 -5.64 -15.41
C TRP A 11 -7.76 -4.23 -16.01
N PRO A 12 -8.83 -3.45 -15.73
CA PRO A 12 -8.95 -2.08 -16.25
C PRO A 12 -7.85 -1.13 -15.75
N LEU A 13 -7.20 -1.44 -14.62
CA LEU A 13 -6.08 -0.66 -14.10
C LEU A 13 -4.79 -1.00 -14.84
N VAL A 14 -4.58 -2.28 -15.16
CA VAL A 14 -3.41 -2.74 -15.93
C VAL A 14 -3.43 -2.14 -17.34
N GLU A 15 -4.61 -2.03 -17.97
CA GLU A 15 -4.76 -1.42 -19.30
C GLU A 15 -4.37 0.05 -19.34
N LYS A 16 -4.46 0.77 -18.22
CA LYS A 16 -4.05 2.19 -18.13
C LYS A 16 -2.54 2.38 -17.99
N LEU A 17 -1.81 1.32 -17.67
CA LEU A 17 -0.36 1.37 -17.52
C LEU A 17 0.32 1.39 -18.88
N SER A 18 1.44 2.10 -18.98
CA SER A 18 2.34 1.99 -20.12
C SER A 18 2.93 0.58 -20.23
N HIS A 19 3.46 0.22 -21.40
CA HIS A 19 4.07 -1.09 -21.61
C HIS A 19 5.21 -1.37 -20.61
N GLU A 20 6.05 -0.37 -20.31
CA GLU A 20 7.14 -0.51 -19.34
C GLU A 20 6.63 -0.79 -17.92
N GLU A 21 5.56 -0.11 -17.51
CA GLU A 21 4.91 -0.31 -16.21
C GLU A 21 4.25 -1.69 -16.12
N GLN A 22 3.61 -2.16 -17.19
CA GLN A 22 3.08 -3.53 -17.25
C GLN A 22 4.18 -4.58 -17.10
N VAL A 23 5.32 -4.40 -17.78
CA VAL A 23 6.48 -5.30 -17.65
C VAL A 23 7.05 -5.26 -16.23
N ARG A 24 7.14 -4.08 -15.62
CA ARG A 24 7.60 -3.92 -14.23
C ARG A 24 6.65 -4.61 -13.25
N LEU A 25 5.34 -4.46 -13.44
CA LEU A 25 4.31 -5.12 -12.63
C LEU A 25 4.40 -6.65 -12.75
N ALA A 26 4.56 -7.19 -13.96
CA ALA A 26 4.72 -8.63 -14.17
C ALA A 26 5.96 -9.20 -13.44
N ARG A 27 7.08 -8.46 -13.47
CA ARG A 27 8.29 -8.86 -12.72
C ARG A 27 8.07 -8.84 -11.21
N LEU A 28 7.36 -7.85 -10.68
CA LEU A 28 7.00 -7.76 -9.27
C LEU A 28 6.09 -8.92 -8.85
N ALA A 29 5.05 -9.21 -9.64
CA ALA A 29 4.13 -10.32 -9.39
C ALA A 29 4.87 -11.67 -9.37
N LEU A 30 5.78 -11.90 -10.33
CA LEU A 30 6.62 -13.11 -10.37
C LEU A 30 7.51 -13.24 -9.14
N ARG A 31 8.16 -12.14 -8.71
CA ARG A 31 8.97 -12.13 -7.47
C ARG A 31 8.14 -12.43 -6.25
N ALA A 32 6.95 -11.83 -6.13
CA ALA A 32 6.04 -12.07 -5.02
C ALA A 32 5.57 -13.53 -4.97
N ALA A 33 5.28 -14.14 -6.13
CA ALA A 33 4.92 -15.56 -6.22
C ALA A 33 6.08 -16.46 -5.78
N ALA A 34 7.32 -16.13 -6.16
CA ALA A 34 8.53 -16.87 -5.79
C ALA A 34 8.87 -16.79 -4.28
N LEU A 35 8.59 -15.65 -3.65
CA LEU A 35 8.77 -15.45 -2.21
C LEU A 35 7.71 -16.17 -1.35
N GLY A 36 6.64 -16.67 -1.98
CA GLY A 36 5.53 -17.34 -1.32
C GLY A 36 4.75 -16.42 -0.37
N ARG A 37 3.72 -16.97 0.28
CA ARG A 37 2.80 -16.27 1.23
C ARG A 37 3.48 -15.70 2.50
N SER A 38 4.81 -15.60 2.51
CA SER A 38 5.66 -15.14 3.60
C SER A 38 5.15 -13.83 4.23
N ALA A 39 4.82 -12.82 3.42
CA ALA A 39 4.39 -11.52 3.96
C ALA A 39 3.06 -11.61 4.74
N ASN A 40 2.07 -12.35 4.22
CA ASN A 40 0.79 -12.51 4.93
C ASN A 40 0.95 -13.32 6.22
N VAL A 41 1.81 -14.35 6.20
CA VAL A 41 2.12 -15.15 7.39
C VAL A 41 2.86 -14.30 8.43
N ALA A 42 3.80 -13.45 8.00
CA ALA A 42 4.53 -12.54 8.89
C ALA A 42 3.59 -11.53 9.56
N TYR A 43 2.73 -10.85 8.79
CA TYR A 43 1.73 -9.91 9.35
C TYR A 43 0.70 -10.60 10.26
N ARG A 44 0.34 -11.86 9.99
CA ARG A 44 -0.53 -12.63 10.89
C ARG A 44 0.20 -13.07 12.16
N ALA A 45 1.48 -13.43 12.05
CA ALA A 45 2.29 -13.89 13.17
C ALA A 45 2.65 -12.72 14.11
N GLN A 46 2.83 -11.53 13.55
CA GLN A 46 3.11 -10.31 14.29
C GLN A 46 2.18 -9.20 13.79
N PRO A 47 0.92 -9.18 14.27
CA PRO A 47 0.00 -8.11 13.92
C PRO A 47 0.54 -6.79 14.48
N PRO A 48 0.43 -5.70 13.72
CA PRO A 48 0.86 -4.41 14.23
C PRO A 48 0.12 -4.04 15.50
N THR A 49 0.86 -3.54 16.48
CA THR A 49 0.26 -3.03 17.72
C THR A 49 -0.06 -1.56 17.57
N ASN A 50 -0.93 -1.03 18.44
CA ASN A 50 -1.18 0.40 18.48
C ASN A 50 0.09 1.21 18.76
N ASP A 51 1.09 0.61 19.42
CA ASP A 51 2.36 1.27 19.73
C ASP A 51 3.30 1.37 18.51
N GLU A 52 3.09 0.57 17.46
CA GLU A 52 3.89 0.65 16.21
C GLU A 52 3.50 1.85 15.34
N PHE A 53 2.26 2.32 15.45
CA PHE A 53 1.72 3.46 14.70
C PHE A 53 1.28 4.62 15.61
N GLY A 54 1.36 4.43 16.93
CA GLY A 54 1.07 5.44 17.93
C GLY A 54 2.29 6.31 18.11
N THR A 55 2.21 7.54 17.61
CA THR A 55 3.08 8.62 18.06
C THR A 55 2.48 9.23 19.33
N ASP A 56 3.32 9.72 20.24
CA ASP A 56 2.85 10.47 21.43
C ASP A 56 2.08 11.76 21.05
N GLU A 57 2.22 12.18 19.80
CA GLU A 57 1.57 13.32 19.18
C GLU A 57 0.46 12.84 18.22
N ASP A 58 -0.70 13.50 18.20
CA ASP A 58 -1.79 13.18 17.27
C ASP A 58 -1.34 13.53 15.84
N PRO A 59 -1.15 12.55 14.92
CA PRO A 59 -0.69 12.81 13.55
C PRO A 59 -1.67 13.66 12.73
N LEU A 60 -2.93 13.74 13.18
CA LEU A 60 -3.98 14.55 12.57
C LEU A 60 -4.16 15.90 13.27
N ALA A 61 -3.35 16.22 14.29
CA ALA A 61 -3.32 17.55 14.85
C ALA A 61 -3.00 18.57 13.76
N TRP A 62 -3.67 19.71 13.82
CA TRP A 62 -3.46 20.80 12.87
C TRP A 62 -2.02 21.34 12.91
N ASP A 63 -1.35 21.22 14.05
CA ASP A 63 0.03 21.63 14.27
C ASP A 63 1.03 20.48 14.06
N ALA A 64 0.58 19.31 13.58
CA ALA A 64 1.47 18.19 13.29
C ALA A 64 2.41 18.51 12.13
N GLU A 65 3.67 18.09 12.24
CA GLU A 65 4.69 18.29 11.21
C GLU A 65 4.28 17.61 9.89
N GLY A 66 4.22 18.37 8.79
CA GLY A 66 3.92 17.85 7.45
C GLY A 66 2.72 18.50 6.75
N TRP A 67 1.86 19.21 7.48
CA TRP A 67 0.75 19.98 6.89
C TRP A 67 1.22 21.21 6.10
N GLU A 68 2.41 21.73 6.38
CA GLU A 68 3.02 22.88 5.71
C GLU A 68 3.18 22.64 4.20
N ALA A 69 3.38 21.37 3.80
CA ALA A 69 3.47 20.97 2.40
C ALA A 69 2.13 21.06 1.65
N PHE A 70 1.00 21.00 2.35
CA PHE A 70 -0.34 21.07 1.76
C PHE A 70 -0.88 22.51 1.65
N GLY A 71 -0.38 23.44 2.47
CA GLY A 71 -0.79 24.85 2.47
C GLY A 71 0.02 25.77 1.55
N ALA A 72 1.20 25.35 1.09
CA ALA A 72 2.15 26.20 0.36
C ALA A 72 1.92 26.33 -1.16
N ALA A 73 0.70 26.09 -1.64
CA ALA A 73 0.31 26.37 -3.02
C ALA A 73 -0.58 27.62 -3.11
N ARG A 74 0.04 28.80 -3.16
CA ARG A 74 -0.46 29.98 -3.87
C ARG A 74 0.69 30.78 -4.47
#